data_AF-A0A967IMJ7-F1
#
_entry.id   AF-A0A967IMJ7-F1
#
_cell.length_a   1.000
_cell.length_b   1.000
_cell.length_c   1.000
_cell.angle_alpha   90.00
_cell.angle_beta   90.00
_cell.angle_gamma   90.00
#
_symmetry.space_group_name_H-M   'P 1'
#
loop_
_entity.id
_entity.type
_entity.pdbx_description
1 polymer ?
#
loop_
_entity_poly.entity_id
_entity_poly.type
_entity_poly.pdbx_seq_one_letter_code
_entity_poly.pdbx_strand_id
1 'polypeptide(L)'
;FEAALRALETYDNLFAITRSEKGSVIVNRERTIVQAATPVEQIVDTTGAGDAYCAGFLYGWVNDRTLEDCARLGTFCGATVIQQLGAR
;
A
#
# COMPACT_ATOMS: atom_id res chain seq x y z
N PHE A 1 13.47 -3.69 -6.60
CA PHE A 1 12.83 -2.58 -5.86
C PHE A 1 13.63 -1.29 -6.04
N GLU A 2 14.87 -1.19 -5.57
CA GLU A 2 15.70 0.04 -5.75
C GLU A 2 15.84 0.50 -7.21
N ALA A 3 16.07 -0.43 -8.14
CA ALA A 3 16.14 -0.11 -9.57
C ALA A 3 14.81 0.44 -10.12
N ALA A 4 13.68 -0.03 -9.57
CA ALA A 4 12.36 0.48 -9.95
C ALA A 4 12.17 1.90 -9.40
N LEU A 5 12.52 2.15 -8.12
CA LEU A 5 12.45 3.51 -7.55
C LEU A 5 13.26 4.52 -8.37
N ARG A 6 14.50 4.18 -8.76
CA ARG A 6 15.32 5.02 -9.65
C ARG A 6 14.68 5.29 -11.00
N ALA A 7 14.02 4.29 -11.59
CA ALA A 7 13.32 4.49 -12.85
C ALA A 7 12.12 5.44 -12.71
N LEU A 8 11.45 5.43 -11.56
CA LEU A 8 10.28 6.27 -11.28
C LEU A 8 10.62 7.74 -11.02
N GLU A 9 11.86 8.08 -10.64
CA GLU A 9 12.33 9.46 -10.41
C GLU A 9 12.13 10.39 -11.62
N THR A 10 12.04 9.82 -12.82
CA THR A 10 11.84 10.58 -14.07
C THR A 10 10.39 11.03 -14.32
N TYR A 11 9.44 10.52 -13.53
CA TYR A 11 8.02 10.76 -13.71
C TYR A 11 7.46 11.76 -12.68
N ASP A 12 6.42 12.48 -13.07
CA ASP A 12 5.71 13.45 -12.21
C ASP A 12 4.43 12.86 -11.64
N ASN A 13 4.51 11.61 -11.17
CA ASN A 13 3.36 10.85 -10.69
C ASN A 13 3.52 10.52 -9.20
N LEU A 14 2.39 10.26 -8.55
CA LEU A 14 2.37 9.60 -7.25
C LEU A 14 2.36 8.09 -7.46
N PHE A 15 3.30 7.38 -6.86
CA PHE A 15 3.38 5.93 -6.91
C PHE A 15 3.14 5.34 -5.52
N ALA A 16 2.24 4.36 -5.41
CA ALA A 16 2.07 3.53 -4.22
C ALA A 16 2.49 2.10 -4.56
N ILE A 17 3.59 1.63 -3.96
CA ILE A 17 4.24 0.37 -4.32
C ILE A 17 4.16 -0.59 -3.14
N THR A 18 3.37 -1.66 -3.27
CA THR A 18 3.27 -2.70 -2.25
C THR A 18 4.45 -3.67 -2.31
N ARG A 19 4.82 -4.22 -1.16
CA ARG A 19 6.00 -5.07 -0.95
C ARG A 19 5.68 -6.23 0.02
N SER A 20 4.46 -6.75 -0.04
CA SER A 20 3.98 -7.85 0.81
C SER A 20 4.25 -7.60 2.30
N GLU A 21 4.94 -8.51 2.99
CA GLU A 21 5.28 -8.42 4.41
C GLU A 21 6.19 -7.24 4.77
N LYS A 22 6.79 -6.58 3.77
CA LYS A 22 7.60 -5.36 3.96
C LYS A 22 6.74 -4.09 3.93
N GLY A 23 5.43 -4.22 3.71
CA GLY A 23 4.48 -3.12 3.66
C GLY A 23 4.45 -2.43 2.30
N SER A 24 4.54 -1.10 2.26
CA SER A 24 4.46 -0.31 1.04
C SER A 24 5.36 0.92 1.07
N VAL A 25 5.73 1.41 -0.11
CA VAL A 25 6.48 2.66 -0.29
C VAL A 25 5.69 3.58 -1.20
N ILE A 26 5.45 4.80 -0.73
CA ILE A 26 4.73 5.84 -1.45
C ILE A 26 5.76 6.88 -1.84
N VAL A 27 5.87 7.16 -3.13
CA VAL A 27 6.89 8.07 -3.66
C VAL A 27 6.29 9.04 -4.65
N ASN A 28 6.68 10.30 -4.52
CA ASN A 28 6.55 11.34 -5.54
C ASN A 28 7.88 12.13 -5.61
N ARG A 29 7.93 13.23 -6.35
CA ARG A 29 9.15 14.06 -6.46
C ARG A 29 9.66 14.65 -5.16
N GLU A 30 8.78 14.89 -4.19
CA GLU A 30 9.11 15.64 -2.98
C GLU A 30 9.51 14.73 -1.83
N ARG A 31 8.89 13.54 -1.75
CA ARG A 31 9.01 12.68 -0.58
C ARG A 31 8.87 11.20 -0.91
N THR A 32 9.52 10.42 -0.06
CA THR A 32 9.36 8.96 0.01
C THR A 32 8.84 8.61 1.40
N ILE A 33 7.75 7.87 1.46
CA ILE A 33 7.11 7.40 2.70
C ILE A 33 7.20 5.88 2.71
N VAL A 34 7.71 5.33 3.80
CA VAL A 34 7.77 3.89 4.02
C VAL A 34 6.74 3.52 5.08
N GLN A 35 5.78 2.68 4.71
CA GLN A 35 4.76 2.15 5.61
C GLN A 35 5.02 0.66 5.81
N ALA A 36 5.29 0.24 7.04
CA ALA A 36 5.43 -1.18 7.38
C ALA A 36 4.09 -1.91 7.24
N ALA A 37 4.13 -3.21 6.91
CA ALA A 37 2.94 -4.05 6.93
C ALA A 37 2.42 -4.22 8.36
N THR A 38 1.11 -4.39 8.51
CA THR A 38 0.50 -4.76 9.78
C THR A 38 0.78 -6.25 10.06
N PRO A 39 1.36 -6.60 11.22
CA PRO A 39 1.49 -7.99 11.62
C PRO A 39 0.10 -8.64 11.71
N VAL A 40 -0.04 -9.84 11.14
CA VAL A 40 -1.25 -10.67 11.22
C VAL A 40 -0.90 -12.01 11.85
N GLU A 41 -1.80 -12.56 12.65
CA GLU A 41 -1.57 -13.85 13.35
C GLU A 41 -1.64 -15.04 12.38
N GLN A 42 -2.48 -14.94 11.35
CA GLN A 42 -2.68 -15.98 10.35
C GLN A 42 -2.88 -15.37 8.96
N ILE A 43 -2.27 -15.98 7.94
CA ILE A 43 -2.54 -15.70 6.53
C ILE A 43 -3.35 -16.87 5.99
N VAL A 44 -4.56 -16.61 5.50
CA VAL A 44 -5.50 -17.62 5.00
C VAL A 44 -5.45 -17.70 3.49
N ASP A 45 -5.58 -16.56 2.81
CA ASP A 45 -5.56 -16.42 1.36
C ASP A 45 -4.98 -15.04 1.03
N THR A 46 -4.09 -14.94 0.03
CA THR A 46 -3.49 -13.63 -0.34
C THR A 46 -4.25 -12.94 -1.48
N THR A 47 -5.26 -13.60 -2.03
CA THR A 47 -6.09 -13.08 -3.12
C THR A 47 -6.73 -11.77 -2.71
N GLY A 48 -6.57 -10.73 -3.54
CA GLY A 48 -7.17 -9.41 -3.31
C GLY A 48 -6.38 -8.46 -2.39
N ALA A 49 -5.24 -8.86 -1.82
CA ALA A 49 -4.46 -8.00 -0.90
C ALA A 49 -4.07 -6.65 -1.53
N GLY A 50 -3.62 -6.67 -2.79
CA GLY A 50 -3.28 -5.46 -3.54
C GLY A 50 -4.49 -4.58 -3.88
N ASP A 51 -5.62 -5.21 -4.22
CA ASP A 51 -6.87 -4.51 -4.54
C ASP A 51 -7.45 -3.84 -3.29
N ALA A 52 -7.48 -4.56 -2.15
CA ALA A 52 -7.90 -4.03 -0.86
C ALA A 52 -6.97 -2.89 -0.40
N TYR A 53 -5.65 -3.03 -0.59
CA TYR A 53 -4.71 -1.96 -0.34
C TYR A 53 -5.02 -0.72 -1.18
N CYS A 54 -5.22 -0.89 -2.49
CA CYS A 54 -5.55 0.20 -3.40
C CYS A 54 -6.85 0.89 -2.99
N ALA A 55 -7.88 0.12 -2.64
CA ALA A 55 -9.16 0.65 -2.16
C ALA A 55 -8.99 1.50 -0.89
N GLY A 56 -8.27 1.00 0.12
CA GLY A 56 -8.00 1.74 1.36
C GLY A 56 -7.18 3.01 1.13
N PHE A 57 -6.16 2.92 0.27
CA PHE A 57 -5.33 4.07 -0.10
C PHE A 57 -6.14 5.15 -0.82
N LEU A 58 -6.88 4.77 -1.86
CA LEU A 58 -7.69 5.69 -2.65
C LEU A 58 -8.82 6.29 -1.83
N TYR A 59 -9.41 5.54 -0.89
CA TYR A 59 -10.37 6.09 0.06
C TYR A 59 -9.76 7.23 0.88
N GLY A 60 -8.54 7.06 1.42
CA GLY A 60 -7.84 8.15 2.10
C GLY A 60 -7.59 9.34 1.17
N TRP A 61 -7.12 9.06 -0.05
CA TRP A 61 -6.73 10.07 -1.01
C TRP A 61 -7.88 10.97 -1.45
N VAL A 62 -9.04 10.40 -1.79
CA VAL A 62 -10.22 11.17 -2.21
C VAL A 62 -10.90 11.92 -1.06
N ASN A 63 -10.49 11.66 0.18
CA ASN A 63 -10.96 12.34 1.39
C ASN A 63 -9.89 13.30 1.99
N ASP A 64 -8.97 13.79 1.15
CA ASP A 64 -7.93 14.76 1.52
C ASP A 64 -7.07 14.36 2.73
N ARG A 65 -6.87 13.05 2.94
CA ARG A 65 -5.99 12.55 3.99
C ARG A 65 -4.52 12.72 3.59
N THR A 66 -3.63 12.72 4.58
CA THR A 66 -2.18 12.72 4.33
C THR A 66 -1.78 11.43 3.60
N LEU A 67 -0.70 11.44 2.81
CA LEU A 67 -0.22 10.20 2.16
C LEU A 67 0.14 9.11 3.18
N GLU A 68 0.64 9.51 4.35
CA GLU A 68 0.91 8.64 5.48
C GLU A 68 -0.36 7.93 5.95
N ASP A 69 -1.46 8.67 6.11
CA ASP A 69 -2.76 8.08 6.47
C ASP A 69 -3.32 7.21 5.34
N CYS A 70 -3.17 7.62 4.08
CA CYS A 70 -3.54 6.81 2.92
C CYS A 70 -2.80 5.48 2.90
N ALA A 71 -1.48 5.50 3.15
CA ALA A 71 -0.65 4.30 3.23
C ALA A 71 -1.11 3.39 4.38
N ARG A 72 -1.41 3.95 5.56
CA ARG A 72 -1.94 3.21 6.71
C ARG A 72 -3.29 2.55 6.42
N LEU A 73 -4.21 3.27 5.78
CA LEU A 73 -5.52 2.75 5.39
C LEU A 73 -5.40 1.60 4.39
N GLY A 74 -4.57 1.76 3.36
CA GLY A 74 -4.29 0.68 2.41
C GLY A 74 -3.67 -0.54 3.11
N THR A 75 -2.68 -0.33 3.96
CA THR A 75 -2.06 -1.42 4.73
C THR A 75 -3.09 -2.15 5.61
N PHE A 76 -3.97 -1.42 6.29
CA PHE A 76 -5.03 -2.02 7.10
C PHE A 76 -5.97 -2.88 6.26
N CYS A 77 -6.50 -2.34 5.16
CA CYS A 77 -7.41 -3.08 4.27
C CYS A 77 -6.75 -4.35 3.69
N GLY A 78 -5.50 -4.24 3.23
CA GLY A 78 -4.74 -5.38 2.73
C GLY A 78 -4.52 -6.44 3.80
N ALA A 79 -4.18 -6.04 5.03
CA ALA A 79 -4.00 -6.97 6.15
C ALA A 79 -5.32 -7.65 6.58
N THR A 80 -6.45 -6.96 6.46
CA THR A 80 -7.77 -7.56 6.76
C THR A 80 -8.13 -8.63 5.74
N VAL A 81 -7.98 -8.35 4.44
CA VAL A 81 -8.45 -9.28 3.40
C VAL A 81 -7.68 -10.60 3.40
N ILE A 82 -6.40 -10.58 3.79
CA ILE A 82 -5.58 -11.80 3.76
C ILE A 82 -5.88 -12.82 4.87
N GLN A 83 -6.73 -12.43 5.83
CA GLN A 83 -7.12 -13.24 6.99
C GLN A 83 -8.41 -14.04 6.75
N GLN A 84 -8.98 -13.98 5.55
CA GLN A 84 -10.20 -14.69 5.17
C GLN A 84 -10.02 -15.38 3.81
N LEU A 85 -10.94 -16.26 3.45
CA LEU A 85 -10.94 -16.90 2.14
C LEU A 85 -11.59 -15.99 1.09
N GLY A 86 -10.90 -15.76 -0.04
CA GLY A 86 -11.39 -14.92 -1.12
C GLY A 86 -11.05 -13.44 -0.99
N ALA A 87 -11.35 -12.68 -2.04
CA ALA A 87 -10.81 -11.33 -2.26
C ALA A 87 -11.57 -10.18 -1.57
N ARG A 88 -12.62 -10.46 -0.79
CA ARG A 88 -13.53 -9.46 -0.21
C ARG A 88 -14.15 -9.94 1.09
#